data_AF-A0A9D5JYB7-F1
#
_entry.id   AF-A0A9D5JYB7-F1
#
_cell.length_a   1.000
_cell.length_b   1.000
_cell.length_c   1.000
_cell.angle_alpha   90.00
_cell.angle_beta   90.00
_cell.angle_gamma   90.00
#
_symmetry.space_group_name_H-M   'P 1'
#
loop_
_entity.id
_entity.type
_entity.pdbx_description
1 polymer ?
#
loop_
_entity_poly.entity_id
_entity_poly.type
_entity_poly.pdbx_seq_one_letter_code
_entity_poly.pdbx_strand_id
1 'polypeptide(L)'
;MKGNLAAIGGADIVKALCLIGKSGRLTITSEEETGLIYLKSGNVINAEDGNLRGEDALYSLILKDSGQFHYEPAMTLVDQNIHLGSESLFIGLSSQVDRYHYLLARGPKLDDRLRATPLAADAPYDEEARTIARLLSKPLSLRDALKRSPYSRLKTMELVSRLSTDQIITITGKSAPIATDEEEDAASLEADLKVVSIGEVVQILVLTRRDGRLTAQWDDREGEVYIQHGNLTFASVESLEGLGAVYRLLTWKDGTCQFFANEEPTTQNIRKNIERIFVEGIDILAKFNKFMDEFPSLNAYVDVISVTGQETISPKESKILKIVNEHETLNDVIKHSPYSDVETLEIAAKLYSQRMIGLSKGLRGQKEVDYDKEAEDLLKDLL
;
A
#
# COMPACT_ATOMS: atom_id res chain seq x y z
N MET A 1 1.93 2.46 -5.84
CA MET A 1 1.03 2.82 -4.73
C MET A 1 1.19 4.31 -4.49
N LYS A 2 0.12 5.09 -4.47
CA LYS A 2 0.14 6.54 -4.27
C LYS A 2 -0.83 6.94 -3.16
N GLY A 3 -0.66 8.11 -2.57
CA GLY A 3 -1.59 8.62 -1.56
C GLY A 3 -1.17 9.98 -1.00
N ASN A 4 -2.02 10.51 -0.11
CA ASN A 4 -1.85 11.84 0.44
C ASN A 4 -1.03 11.80 1.75
N LEU A 5 -0.04 12.70 1.89
CA LEU A 5 0.76 12.85 3.09
C LEU A 5 -0.02 13.34 4.32
N ALA A 6 -1.10 14.09 4.12
CA ALA A 6 -1.97 14.52 5.20
C ALA A 6 -2.72 13.32 5.82
N ALA A 7 -3.07 12.33 5.00
CA ALA A 7 -3.74 11.12 5.44
C ALA A 7 -2.77 10.08 6.01
N ILE A 8 -1.60 9.91 5.40
CA ILE A 8 -0.53 9.00 5.88
C ILE A 8 0.79 9.77 5.87
N GLY A 9 1.27 10.14 7.05
CA GLY A 9 2.47 10.97 7.22
C GLY A 9 3.72 10.34 6.61
N GLY A 10 4.65 11.19 6.16
CA GLY A 10 5.90 10.76 5.50
C GLY A 10 6.75 9.79 6.34
N ALA A 11 6.83 10.02 7.66
CA ALA A 11 7.53 9.11 8.57
C ALA A 11 6.85 7.74 8.68
N ASP A 12 5.50 7.73 8.72
CA ASP A 12 4.70 6.52 8.86
C ASP A 12 4.84 5.62 7.63
N ILE A 13 4.74 6.20 6.43
CA ILE A 13 4.89 5.43 5.18
C ILE A 13 6.30 4.88 5.01
N VAL A 14 7.35 5.64 5.34
CA VAL A 14 8.73 5.16 5.30
C VAL A 14 8.93 4.02 6.28
N LYS A 15 8.47 4.16 7.53
CA LYS A 15 8.53 3.09 8.55
C LYS A 15 7.79 1.84 8.09
N ALA A 16 6.57 1.97 7.57
CA ALA A 16 5.78 0.84 7.10
C ALA A 16 6.48 0.08 5.96
N LEU A 17 7.00 0.80 4.94
CA LEU A 17 7.74 0.18 3.85
C LEU A 17 9.03 -0.52 4.34
N CYS A 18 9.72 0.06 5.32
CA CYS A 18 10.90 -0.55 5.92
C CYS A 18 10.56 -1.83 6.68
N LEU A 19 9.52 -1.82 7.52
CA LEU A 19 9.08 -2.96 8.31
C LEU A 19 8.55 -4.12 7.46
N ILE A 20 7.95 -3.82 6.31
CA ILE A 20 7.48 -4.82 5.33
C ILE A 20 8.65 -5.36 4.50
N GLY A 21 9.85 -4.74 4.55
CA GLY A 21 11.02 -5.20 3.81
C GLY A 21 11.03 -4.78 2.34
N LYS A 22 10.26 -3.76 1.97
CA LYS A 22 10.12 -3.32 0.58
C LYS A 22 11.43 -2.76 0.01
N SER A 23 11.57 -2.92 -1.30
CA SER A 23 12.66 -2.34 -2.10
C SER A 23 12.07 -1.55 -3.25
N GLY A 24 12.56 -0.35 -3.49
CA GLY A 24 12.00 0.53 -4.50
C GLY A 24 12.30 2.00 -4.22
N ARG A 25 11.55 2.86 -4.91
CA ARG A 25 11.64 4.32 -4.82
C ARG A 25 10.32 4.86 -4.28
N LEU A 26 10.40 5.64 -3.20
CA LEU A 26 9.33 6.47 -2.69
C LEU A 26 9.60 7.92 -3.13
N THR A 27 8.67 8.47 -3.87
CA THR A 27 8.69 9.86 -4.34
C THR A 27 7.72 10.66 -3.47
N ILE A 28 8.15 11.81 -2.97
CA ILE A 28 7.30 12.75 -2.23
C ILE A 28 7.26 14.05 -3.03
N THR A 29 6.06 14.44 -3.45
CA THR A 29 5.81 15.70 -4.17
C THR A 29 4.98 16.64 -3.31
N SER A 30 5.51 17.82 -3.01
CA SER A 30 4.83 18.83 -2.19
C SER A 30 5.19 20.21 -2.73
N GLU A 31 4.19 21.07 -2.97
CA GLU A 31 4.37 22.46 -3.43
C GLU A 31 5.33 22.62 -4.63
N GLU A 32 5.20 21.75 -5.65
CA GLU A 32 6.03 21.66 -6.88
C GLU A 32 7.47 21.13 -6.69
N GLU A 33 7.84 20.75 -5.47
CA GLU A 33 9.12 20.11 -5.21
C GLU A 33 8.95 18.60 -5.10
N THR A 34 9.87 17.87 -5.72
CA THR A 34 9.92 16.41 -5.66
C THR A 34 11.19 15.98 -4.94
N GLY A 35 11.03 15.20 -3.88
CA GLY A 35 12.14 14.49 -3.25
C GLY A 35 11.99 12.99 -3.37
N LEU A 36 13.12 12.30 -3.23
CA LEU A 36 13.28 10.89 -3.51
C LEU A 36 13.84 10.17 -2.29
N ILE A 37 13.28 9.01 -1.98
CA ILE A 37 13.76 8.09 -0.95
C ILE A 37 13.89 6.71 -1.59
N TYR A 38 15.06 6.10 -1.51
CA TYR A 38 15.34 4.78 -2.04
C TYR A 38 15.46 3.77 -0.91
N LEU A 39 14.74 2.66 -1.05
CA LEU A 39 14.73 1.55 -0.11
C LEU A 39 15.30 0.30 -0.77
N LYS A 40 16.06 -0.48 0.01
CA LYS A 40 16.56 -1.80 -0.37
C LYS A 40 16.41 -2.77 0.79
N SER A 41 15.59 -3.79 0.59
CA SER A 41 15.30 -4.84 1.57
C SER A 41 14.94 -4.28 2.94
N GLY A 42 14.04 -3.30 2.97
CA GLY A 42 13.58 -2.65 4.20
C GLY A 42 14.52 -1.61 4.81
N ASN A 43 15.64 -1.29 4.16
CA ASN A 43 16.57 -0.25 4.61
C ASN A 43 16.52 0.95 3.69
N VAL A 44 16.49 2.16 4.25
CA VAL A 44 16.66 3.39 3.47
C VAL A 44 18.15 3.54 3.14
N ILE A 45 18.48 3.54 1.85
CA ILE A 45 19.86 3.60 1.37
C ILE A 45 20.24 4.96 0.80
N ASN A 46 19.25 5.71 0.31
CA ASN A 46 19.49 7.03 -0.26
C ASN A 46 18.26 7.94 -0.07
N ALA A 47 18.49 9.22 0.21
CA ALA A 47 17.47 10.25 0.07
C ALA A 47 18.03 11.55 -0.54
N GLU A 48 17.20 12.24 -1.31
CA GLU A 48 17.51 13.51 -1.98
C GLU A 48 16.28 14.45 -1.95
N ASP A 49 16.49 15.71 -1.54
CA ASP A 49 15.47 16.76 -1.48
C ASP A 49 16.11 18.10 -1.86
N GLY A 50 15.97 18.49 -3.13
CA GLY A 50 16.69 19.65 -3.69
C GLY A 50 18.21 19.49 -3.58
N ASN A 51 18.85 20.36 -2.78
CA ASN A 51 20.30 20.31 -2.53
C ASN A 51 20.69 19.42 -1.34
N LEU A 52 19.71 18.94 -0.57
CA LEU A 52 19.96 18.07 0.58
C LEU A 52 20.18 16.64 0.11
N ARG A 53 21.08 15.92 0.78
CA ARG A 53 21.36 14.49 0.53
C ARG A 53 21.48 13.75 1.85
N GLY A 54 21.22 12.45 1.83
CA GLY A 54 21.36 11.60 2.99
C GLY A 54 20.28 11.85 4.03
N GLU A 55 20.65 11.78 5.30
CA GLU A 55 19.74 11.90 6.43
C GLU A 55 19.01 13.25 6.48
N ASP A 56 19.70 14.34 6.14
CA ASP A 56 19.09 15.68 6.09
C ASP A 56 17.97 15.78 5.05
N ALA A 57 18.14 15.14 3.89
CA ALA A 57 17.11 15.05 2.88
C ALA A 57 15.93 14.21 3.36
N LEU A 58 16.21 13.05 3.97
CA LEU A 58 15.17 12.19 4.53
C LEU A 58 14.35 12.93 5.60
N TYR A 59 15.00 13.59 6.55
CA TYR A 59 14.32 14.36 7.59
C TYR A 59 13.52 15.54 7.01
N SER A 60 14.04 16.22 5.98
CA SER A 60 13.28 17.26 5.29
C SER A 60 11.98 16.71 4.68
N LEU A 61 12.05 15.54 4.04
CA LEU A 61 10.91 14.92 3.36
C LEU A 61 9.83 14.40 4.30
N ILE A 62 10.20 13.71 5.38
CA ILE A 62 9.21 13.14 6.32
C ILE A 62 8.46 14.22 7.12
N LEU A 63 9.02 15.43 7.22
CA LEU A 63 8.43 16.57 7.92
C LEU A 63 7.48 17.37 7.01
N LYS A 64 7.21 16.91 5.79
CA LYS A 64 6.15 17.44 4.91
C LYS A 64 4.79 16.95 5.42
N ASP A 65 3.92 17.91 5.77
CA ASP A 65 2.57 17.71 6.30
C ASP A 65 1.49 17.65 5.21
N SER A 66 1.87 18.01 3.98
CA SER A 66 1.00 18.06 2.81
C SER A 66 1.75 17.65 1.56
N GLY A 67 1.02 17.14 0.57
CA GLY A 67 1.55 16.65 -0.69
C GLY A 67 1.14 15.21 -0.99
N GLN A 68 1.73 14.64 -2.03
CA GLN A 68 1.44 13.29 -2.50
C GLN A 68 2.70 12.44 -2.39
N PHE A 69 2.55 11.20 -1.95
CA PHE A 69 3.59 10.19 -2.06
C PHE A 69 3.27 9.20 -3.18
N HIS A 70 4.30 8.65 -3.79
CA HIS A 70 4.20 7.58 -4.79
C HIS A 70 5.34 6.59 -4.62
N TYR A 71 5.00 5.36 -4.32
CA TYR A 71 5.91 4.23 -4.19
C TYR A 71 5.89 3.37 -5.45
N GLU A 72 7.09 3.09 -5.95
CA GLU A 72 7.38 2.20 -7.07
C GLU A 72 8.42 1.14 -6.65
N PRO A 73 8.18 -0.15 -6.93
CA PRO A 73 9.10 -1.23 -6.55
C PRO A 73 10.37 -1.29 -7.41
N ALA A 74 10.51 -0.39 -8.39
CA ALA A 74 11.66 -0.37 -9.29
C ALA A 74 12.94 0.02 -8.53
N MET A 75 13.86 -0.94 -8.39
CA MET A 75 15.20 -0.67 -7.90
C MET A 75 16.02 -0.03 -9.02
N THR A 76 16.36 1.23 -8.84
CA THR A 76 17.42 1.89 -9.62
C THR A 76 18.73 1.74 -8.86
N LEU A 77 19.85 1.54 -9.57
CA LEU A 77 21.16 1.61 -8.93
C LEU A 77 21.40 3.05 -8.47
N VAL A 78 21.54 3.25 -7.17
CA VAL A 78 21.83 4.55 -6.56
C VAL A 78 22.98 4.41 -5.58
N ASP A 79 23.79 5.46 -5.46
CA ASP A 79 24.84 5.53 -4.45
C ASP A 79 24.21 5.56 -3.06
N GLN A 80 24.77 4.79 -2.13
CA GLN A 80 24.31 4.81 -0.75
C GLN A 80 24.83 6.09 -0.07
N ASN A 81 23.91 6.94 0.40
CA ASN A 81 24.23 8.14 1.18
C ASN A 81 23.60 8.13 2.58
N ILE A 82 22.90 7.04 2.94
CA ILE A 82 22.41 6.75 4.30
C ILE A 82 22.96 5.39 4.72
N HIS A 83 23.69 5.37 5.83
CA HIS A 83 24.34 4.15 6.36
C HIS A 83 23.75 3.67 7.69
N LEU A 84 22.77 4.40 8.24
CA LEU A 84 22.05 4.00 9.44
C LEU A 84 21.25 2.71 9.18
N GLY A 85 21.29 1.79 10.14
CA GLY A 85 20.36 0.68 10.20
C GLY A 85 18.93 1.17 10.50
N SER A 86 17.93 0.39 10.10
CA SER A 86 16.51 0.73 10.25
C SER A 86 16.12 1.10 11.69
N GLU A 87 16.64 0.41 12.71
CA GLU A 87 16.37 0.71 14.12
C GLU A 87 16.83 2.12 14.52
N SER A 88 18.10 2.45 14.25
CA SER A 88 18.66 3.77 14.53
C SER A 88 17.96 4.86 13.73
N LEU A 89 17.62 4.55 12.47
CA LEU A 89 16.84 5.43 11.62
C LEU A 89 15.49 5.75 12.25
N PHE A 90 14.73 4.75 12.70
CA PHE A 90 13.39 4.97 13.29
C PHE A 90 13.40 5.79 14.57
N ILE A 91 14.43 5.59 15.41
CA ILE A 91 14.66 6.44 16.59
C ILE A 91 14.91 7.88 16.14
N GLY A 92 15.79 8.07 15.15
CA GLY A 92 16.07 9.36 14.53
C GLY A 92 14.80 10.02 14.00
N LEU A 93 14.07 9.35 13.09
CA LEU A 93 12.82 9.85 12.50
C LEU A 93 11.83 10.32 13.58
N SER A 94 11.59 9.49 14.60
CA SER A 94 10.62 9.82 15.66
C SER A 94 11.08 11.02 16.48
N SER A 95 12.35 11.05 16.89
CA SER A 95 12.91 12.17 17.64
C SER A 95 12.89 13.48 16.86
N GLN A 96 13.20 13.44 15.56
CA GLN A 96 13.19 14.63 14.71
C GLN A 96 11.75 15.16 14.49
N VAL A 97 10.78 14.27 14.29
CA VAL A 97 9.35 14.62 14.18
C VAL A 97 8.86 15.26 15.49
N ASP A 98 9.13 14.62 16.64
CA ASP A 98 8.73 15.15 17.95
C ASP A 98 9.35 16.53 18.21
N ARG A 99 10.63 16.70 17.88
CA ARG A 99 11.35 17.98 18.03
C ARG A 99 10.77 19.06 17.13
N TYR A 100 10.45 18.72 15.88
CA TYR A 100 9.83 19.65 14.94
C TYR A 100 8.45 20.12 15.43
N HIS A 101 7.59 19.19 15.85
CA HIS A 101 6.28 19.52 16.41
C HIS A 101 6.39 20.34 17.70
N TYR A 102 7.35 20.03 18.58
CA TYR A 102 7.61 20.81 19.78
C TYR A 102 7.98 22.27 19.45
N LEU A 103 8.84 22.49 18.44
CA LEU A 103 9.20 23.84 17.99
C LEU A 103 8.01 24.59 17.37
N LEU A 104 7.20 23.93 16.53
CA LEU A 104 5.98 24.53 15.96
C LEU A 104 4.90 24.84 17.02
N ALA A 105 4.82 24.04 18.08
CA ALA A 105 3.86 24.27 19.16
C ALA A 105 4.19 25.55 19.94
N ARG A 106 5.48 25.83 20.17
CA ARG A 106 5.97 26.94 21.01
C ARG A 106 6.45 28.17 20.25
N GLY A 107 6.70 28.04 18.94
CA GLY A 107 7.20 29.10 18.07
C GLY A 107 6.13 29.68 17.14
N PRO A 108 6.56 30.43 16.12
CA PRO A 108 5.67 30.93 15.07
C PRO A 108 4.99 29.78 14.31
N LYS A 109 3.76 30.02 13.87
CA LYS A 109 2.98 29.09 13.05
C LYS A 109 3.38 29.19 11.57
N LEU A 110 3.05 28.15 10.80
CA LEU A 110 3.43 28.06 9.37
C LEU A 110 2.89 29.24 8.55
N ASP A 111 1.73 29.80 8.94
CA ASP A 111 1.10 30.97 8.35
C ASP A 111 1.64 32.31 8.88
N ASP A 112 2.43 32.35 9.96
CA ASP A 112 2.95 33.60 10.49
C ASP A 112 4.00 34.20 9.54
N ARG A 113 3.84 35.50 9.22
CA ARG A 113 4.82 36.28 8.43
C ARG A 113 5.91 36.81 9.34
N LEU A 114 7.10 36.28 9.16
CA LEU A 114 8.28 36.59 9.95
C LEU A 114 9.10 37.68 9.26
N ARG A 115 9.64 38.59 10.07
CA ARG A 115 10.64 39.57 9.64
C ARG A 115 11.76 39.65 10.67
N ALA A 116 13.00 39.51 10.19
CA ALA A 116 14.19 39.68 11.00
C ALA A 116 14.67 41.14 10.98
N THR A 117 15.08 41.62 12.14
CA THR A 117 15.83 42.88 12.26
C THR A 117 17.23 42.69 11.67
N PRO A 118 17.79 43.66 10.92
CA PRO A 118 19.14 43.55 10.39
C PRO A 118 20.16 43.33 11.52
N LEU A 119 20.91 42.24 11.41
CA LEU A 119 22.01 41.93 12.33
C LEU A 119 23.22 42.83 12.03
N ALA A 120 23.80 43.42 13.07
CA ALA A 120 25.07 44.13 12.95
C ALA A 120 26.23 43.17 12.62
N ALA A 121 27.29 43.67 11.99
CA ALA A 121 28.42 42.84 11.53
C ALA A 121 29.15 42.12 12.68
N ASP A 122 29.15 42.73 13.87
CA ASP A 122 29.75 42.27 15.11
C ASP A 122 28.80 41.44 15.99
N ALA A 123 27.53 41.25 15.58
CA ALA A 123 26.57 40.47 16.35
C ALA A 123 27.02 39.00 16.48
N PRO A 124 26.84 38.36 17.66
CA PRO A 124 27.40 37.03 17.99
C PRO A 124 26.58 35.87 17.38
N TYR A 125 26.25 35.97 16.09
CA TYR A 125 25.53 34.96 15.34
C TYR A 125 26.44 34.29 14.31
N ASP A 126 26.35 32.98 14.23
CA ASP A 126 26.98 32.17 13.19
C ASP A 126 26.46 32.50 11.77
N GLU A 127 27.17 32.02 10.74
CA GLU A 127 26.82 32.20 9.33
C GLU A 127 25.40 31.67 9.03
N GLU A 128 24.99 30.60 9.71
CA GLU A 128 23.69 29.95 9.53
C GLU A 128 22.53 30.84 9.99
N ALA A 129 22.59 31.38 11.22
CA ALA A 129 21.61 32.34 11.71
C ALA A 129 21.59 33.62 10.86
N ARG A 130 22.76 34.11 10.43
CA ARG A 130 22.84 35.29 9.56
C ARG A 130 22.16 35.03 8.20
N THR A 131 22.29 33.83 7.66
CA THR A 131 21.64 33.43 6.41
C THR A 131 20.11 33.42 6.56
N ILE A 132 19.58 32.85 7.63
CA ILE A 132 18.13 32.87 7.92
C ILE A 132 17.62 34.29 8.19
N ALA A 133 18.37 35.11 8.93
CA ALA A 133 18.01 36.52 9.15
C ALA A 133 17.97 37.31 7.83
N ARG A 134 18.90 37.04 6.90
CA ARG A 134 18.92 37.65 5.57
C ARG A 134 17.72 37.21 4.72
N LEU A 135 17.38 35.92 4.78
CA LEU A 135 16.19 35.37 4.12
C LEU A 135 14.90 36.06 4.61
N LEU A 136 14.83 36.36 5.91
CA LEU A 136 13.71 37.03 6.57
C LEU A 136 13.84 38.57 6.62
N SER A 137 14.70 39.17 5.79
CA SER A 137 14.87 40.64 5.75
C SER A 137 13.59 41.38 5.34
N LYS A 138 12.74 40.73 4.54
CA LYS A 138 11.38 41.15 4.19
C LYS A 138 10.38 40.18 4.83
N PRO A 139 9.13 40.63 5.13
CA PRO A 139 8.08 39.74 5.62
C PRO A 139 7.90 38.51 4.73
N LEU A 140 8.16 37.33 5.29
CA LEU A 140 8.07 36.04 4.62
C LEU A 140 7.34 35.05 5.54
N SER A 141 6.42 34.23 5.02
CA SER A 141 5.76 33.23 5.88
C SER A 141 6.78 32.20 6.38
N LEU A 142 6.56 31.64 7.57
CA LEU A 142 7.42 30.57 8.07
C LEU A 142 7.47 29.40 7.08
N ARG A 143 6.34 29.05 6.46
CA ARG A 143 6.29 28.04 5.40
C ARG A 143 7.22 28.35 4.22
N ASP A 144 7.14 29.57 3.69
CA ASP A 144 8.03 30.00 2.59
C ASP A 144 9.50 30.05 3.03
N ALA A 145 9.76 30.39 4.29
CA ALA A 145 11.11 30.41 4.85
C ALA A 145 11.68 28.99 4.95
N LEU A 146 10.89 28.01 5.39
CA LEU A 146 11.27 26.60 5.42
C LEU A 146 11.55 26.06 4.02
N LYS A 147 10.81 26.53 3.01
CA LYS A 147 11.01 26.17 1.60
C LYS A 147 12.29 26.77 1.00
N ARG A 148 12.52 28.06 1.22
CA ARG A 148 13.65 28.80 0.60
C ARG A 148 14.95 28.69 1.37
N SER A 149 14.92 28.08 2.56
CA SER A 149 16.11 27.89 3.38
C SER A 149 17.06 26.91 2.70
N PRO A 150 18.37 27.18 2.71
CA PRO A 150 19.37 26.21 2.25
C PRO A 150 19.59 25.06 3.25
N TYR A 151 18.94 25.10 4.42
CA TYR A 151 19.06 24.10 5.48
C TYR A 151 17.83 23.23 5.57
N SER A 152 17.95 22.06 6.21
CA SER A 152 16.81 21.18 6.49
C SER A 152 15.71 21.91 7.25
N ARG A 153 14.46 21.44 7.11
CA ARG A 153 13.28 22.04 7.77
C ARG A 153 13.47 22.19 9.27
N LEU A 154 13.96 21.15 9.94
CA LEU A 154 14.21 21.20 11.39
C LEU A 154 15.32 22.21 11.74
N LYS A 155 16.46 22.18 11.04
CA LYS A 155 17.55 23.12 11.29
C LYS A 155 17.09 24.57 11.11
N THR A 156 16.31 24.83 10.06
CA THR A 156 15.69 26.12 9.82
C THR A 156 14.76 26.53 10.97
N MET A 157 13.91 25.62 11.46
CA MET A 157 13.06 25.86 12.63
C MET A 157 13.87 26.18 13.91
N GLU A 158 14.98 25.48 14.14
CA GLU A 158 15.87 25.75 15.29
C GLU A 158 16.47 27.15 15.21
N LEU A 159 16.94 27.55 14.03
CA LEU A 159 17.49 28.89 13.79
C LEU A 159 16.43 29.97 13.96
N VAL A 160 15.23 29.77 13.41
CA VAL A 160 14.09 30.67 13.58
C VAL A 160 13.69 30.78 15.06
N SER A 161 13.61 29.66 15.78
CA SER A 161 13.26 29.65 17.20
C SER A 161 14.30 30.37 18.06
N ARG A 162 15.59 30.17 17.78
CA ARG A 162 16.71 30.87 18.44
C ARG A 162 16.61 32.38 18.21
N LEU A 163 16.51 32.80 16.95
CA LEU A 163 16.39 34.22 16.60
C LEU A 163 15.10 34.87 17.12
N SER A 164 14.01 34.10 17.26
CA SER A 164 12.77 34.59 17.87
C SER A 164 12.90 34.77 19.38
N THR A 165 13.64 33.91 20.07
CA THR A 165 13.90 34.03 21.51
C THR A 165 14.74 35.27 21.81
N ASP A 166 15.68 35.57 20.93
CA ASP A 166 16.52 36.78 20.98
C ASP A 166 15.80 38.04 20.49
N GLN A 167 14.49 37.97 20.19
CA GLN A 167 13.66 39.06 19.68
C GLN A 167 14.14 39.68 18.36
N ILE A 168 14.96 38.98 17.59
CA ILE A 168 15.42 39.42 16.27
C ILE A 168 14.32 39.23 15.24
N ILE A 169 13.60 38.10 15.31
CA ILE A 169 12.44 37.81 14.47
C ILE A 169 11.18 38.31 15.15
N THR A 170 10.37 39.04 14.39
CA THR A 170 9.04 39.50 14.81
C THR A 170 7.98 38.99 13.85
N ILE A 171 6.79 38.72 14.40
CA ILE A 171 5.61 38.36 13.60
C ILE A 171 4.95 39.65 13.12
N THR A 172 4.85 39.80 11.81
CA THR A 172 4.34 41.02 11.14
C THR A 172 2.93 40.87 10.60
N GLY A 173 2.35 39.67 10.69
CA GLY A 173 1.01 39.34 10.24
C GLY A 173 0.88 37.85 9.92
N LYS A 174 -0.19 37.47 9.22
CA LYS A 174 -0.42 36.11 8.73
C LYS A 174 -0.46 36.08 7.20
N SER A 175 -0.01 34.99 6.61
CA SER A 175 -0.28 34.67 5.21
C SER A 175 -1.74 34.24 5.06
N ALA A 176 -2.27 34.28 3.85
CA ALA A 176 -3.53 33.58 3.59
C ALA A 176 -3.36 32.11 4.01
N PRO A 177 -4.39 31.52 4.66
CA PRO A 177 -4.40 30.08 4.85
C PRO A 177 -4.30 29.42 3.48
N ILE A 178 -3.50 28.37 3.38
CA ILE A 178 -3.57 27.47 2.24
C ILE A 178 -4.91 26.75 2.38
N ALA A 179 -5.67 26.67 1.29
CA ALA A 179 -6.83 25.78 1.25
C ALA A 179 -6.29 24.37 1.53
N THR A 180 -6.58 23.84 2.72
CA THR A 180 -6.46 22.42 2.96
C THR A 180 -7.51 21.80 2.06
N ASP A 181 -7.08 21.20 0.96
CA ASP A 181 -7.94 20.34 0.14
C ASP A 181 -8.26 19.09 0.99
N GLU A 182 -9.09 19.28 2.00
CA GLU A 182 -9.86 18.22 2.65
C GLU A 182 -10.98 17.87 1.69
N GLU A 183 -10.63 17.21 0.58
CA GLU A 183 -11.62 16.43 -0.15
C GLU A 183 -11.97 15.23 0.74
N GLU A 184 -12.99 15.38 1.59
CA GLU A 184 -13.50 14.32 2.47
C GLU A 184 -13.91 13.05 1.69
N ASP A 185 -14.12 13.15 0.36
CA ASP A 185 -14.51 12.05 -0.53
C ASP A 185 -13.35 11.45 -1.36
N ALA A 186 -12.12 11.95 -1.24
CA ALA A 186 -10.99 11.45 -2.03
C ALA A 186 -10.29 10.25 -1.35
N ALA A 187 -9.93 9.24 -2.13
CA ALA A 187 -9.15 8.11 -1.65
C ALA A 187 -7.82 8.60 -1.05
N SER A 188 -7.60 8.29 0.23
CA SER A 188 -6.40 8.63 0.98
C SER A 188 -5.17 7.86 0.52
N LEU A 189 -5.38 6.65 -0.02
CA LEU A 189 -4.36 5.80 -0.63
C LEU A 189 -4.98 5.00 -1.78
N GLU A 190 -4.23 4.85 -2.87
CA GLU A 190 -4.58 4.02 -4.01
C GLU A 190 -3.39 3.10 -4.36
N ALA A 191 -3.68 1.84 -4.69
CA ALA A 191 -2.65 0.92 -5.16
C ALA A 191 -3.14 -0.01 -6.27
N ASP A 192 -2.21 -0.36 -7.14
CA ASP A 192 -2.33 -1.48 -8.08
C ASP A 192 -1.82 -2.75 -7.38
N LEU A 193 -2.62 -3.81 -7.40
CA LEU A 193 -2.34 -5.06 -6.71
C LEU A 193 -1.18 -5.86 -7.35
N LYS A 194 -0.81 -5.56 -8.59
CA LYS A 194 0.43 -6.06 -9.21
C LYS A 194 1.68 -5.41 -8.60
N VAL A 195 1.55 -4.23 -8.01
CA VAL A 195 2.65 -3.43 -7.46
C VAL A 195 2.82 -3.70 -5.96
N VAL A 196 1.72 -3.73 -5.23
CA VAL A 196 1.67 -4.02 -3.79
C VAL A 196 0.45 -4.89 -3.53
N SER A 197 0.64 -6.05 -2.91
CA SER A 197 -0.47 -6.95 -2.61
C SER A 197 -1.44 -6.34 -1.59
N ILE A 198 -2.70 -6.77 -1.61
CA ILE A 198 -3.71 -6.26 -0.67
C ILE A 198 -3.30 -6.51 0.80
N GLY A 199 -2.66 -7.64 1.09
CA GLY A 199 -2.16 -7.96 2.41
C GLY A 199 -1.09 -6.97 2.90
N GLU A 200 -0.19 -6.55 1.99
CA GLU A 200 0.81 -5.52 2.30
C GLU A 200 0.16 -4.15 2.50
N VAL A 201 -0.86 -3.79 1.71
CA VAL A 201 -1.62 -2.54 1.92
C VAL A 201 -2.30 -2.55 3.29
N VAL A 202 -2.99 -3.63 3.65
CA VAL A 202 -3.59 -3.81 4.99
C VAL A 202 -2.52 -3.70 6.07
N GLN A 203 -1.35 -4.33 5.88
CA GLN A 203 -0.25 -4.25 6.84
C GLN A 203 0.29 -2.81 6.99
N ILE A 204 0.41 -2.04 5.90
CA ILE A 204 0.77 -0.62 5.96
C ILE A 204 -0.26 0.14 6.80
N LEU A 205 -1.55 -0.03 6.52
CA LEU A 205 -2.62 0.68 7.22
C LEU A 205 -2.65 0.34 8.72
N VAL A 206 -2.46 -0.93 9.09
CA VAL A 206 -2.34 -1.37 10.49
C VAL A 206 -1.10 -0.79 11.18
N LEU A 207 0.07 -0.85 10.54
CA LEU A 207 1.33 -0.33 11.09
C LEU A 207 1.30 1.19 11.28
N THR A 208 0.58 1.88 10.41
CA THR A 208 0.39 3.34 10.45
C THR A 208 -0.85 3.76 11.25
N ARG A 209 -1.55 2.80 11.88
CA ARG A 209 -2.76 2.99 12.71
C ARG A 209 -3.84 3.82 12.04
N ARG A 210 -4.13 3.50 10.78
CA ARG A 210 -5.17 4.19 9.99
C ARG A 210 -6.46 3.41 10.02
N ASP A 211 -7.49 4.06 10.55
CA ASP A 211 -8.85 3.55 10.58
C ASP A 211 -9.62 4.01 9.34
N GLY A 212 -10.45 3.13 8.78
CA GLY A 212 -11.18 3.41 7.56
C GLY A 212 -11.58 2.16 6.78
N ARG A 213 -12.13 2.39 5.58
CA ARG A 213 -12.50 1.34 4.63
C ARG A 213 -11.46 1.22 3.53
N LEU A 214 -10.97 0.00 3.30
CA LEU A 214 -10.20 -0.38 2.12
C LEU A 214 -11.11 -1.13 1.14
N THR A 215 -11.33 -0.59 -0.04
CA THR A 215 -12.01 -1.27 -1.14
C THR A 215 -10.99 -1.89 -2.09
N ALA A 216 -11.34 -3.01 -2.71
CA ALA A 216 -10.55 -3.66 -3.75
C ALA A 216 -11.47 -4.10 -4.88
N GLN A 217 -11.00 -3.93 -6.12
CA GLN A 217 -11.70 -4.34 -7.32
C GLN A 217 -10.76 -5.12 -8.24
N TRP A 218 -11.22 -6.27 -8.74
CA TRP A 218 -10.51 -7.07 -9.73
C TRP A 218 -11.49 -7.71 -10.70
N ASP A 219 -11.52 -7.19 -11.93
CA ASP A 219 -12.50 -7.53 -12.96
C ASP A 219 -13.93 -7.14 -12.53
N ASP A 220 -14.89 -8.05 -12.51
CA ASP A 220 -16.27 -7.85 -12.03
C ASP A 220 -16.40 -8.00 -10.51
N ARG A 221 -15.29 -8.28 -9.80
CA ARG A 221 -15.30 -8.56 -8.37
C ARG A 221 -14.96 -7.33 -7.56
N GLU A 222 -15.70 -7.18 -6.47
CA GLU A 222 -15.50 -6.12 -5.49
C GLU A 222 -15.43 -6.74 -4.09
N GLY A 223 -14.58 -6.15 -3.27
CA GLY A 223 -14.48 -6.48 -1.86
C GLY A 223 -14.10 -5.26 -1.04
N GLU A 224 -14.41 -5.32 0.24
CA GLU A 224 -14.08 -4.28 1.20
C GLU A 224 -13.62 -4.87 2.52
N VAL A 225 -12.76 -4.13 3.20
CA VAL A 225 -12.23 -4.45 4.52
C VAL A 225 -12.25 -3.17 5.34
N TYR A 226 -12.80 -3.23 6.54
CA TYR A 226 -12.71 -2.12 7.49
C TYR A 226 -11.62 -2.40 8.53
N ILE A 227 -10.83 -1.37 8.78
CA ILE A 227 -9.74 -1.36 9.75
C ILE A 227 -10.14 -0.38 10.84
N GLN A 228 -10.13 -0.84 12.10
CA GLN A 228 -10.39 0.01 13.26
C GLN A 228 -9.46 -0.41 14.41
N HIS A 229 -8.82 0.58 15.05
CA HIS A 229 -7.92 0.36 16.18
C HIS A 229 -6.86 -0.71 15.90
N GLY A 230 -6.31 -0.70 14.67
CA GLY A 230 -5.28 -1.64 14.23
C GLY A 230 -5.76 -3.09 14.03
N ASN A 231 -7.07 -3.34 13.95
CA ASN A 231 -7.63 -4.67 13.66
C ASN A 231 -8.63 -4.61 12.51
N LEU A 232 -8.85 -5.75 11.85
CA LEU A 232 -9.95 -5.88 10.88
C LEU A 232 -11.26 -6.11 11.65
N THR A 233 -12.27 -5.30 11.36
CA THR A 233 -13.59 -5.39 12.04
C THR A 233 -14.69 -5.89 11.11
N PHE A 234 -14.54 -5.65 9.82
CA PHE A 234 -15.44 -6.13 8.79
C PHE A 234 -14.67 -6.52 7.52
N ALA A 235 -15.14 -7.55 6.82
CA ALA A 235 -14.79 -7.76 5.43
C ALA A 235 -15.93 -8.42 4.65
N SER A 236 -16.02 -8.11 3.36
CA SER A 236 -16.90 -8.77 2.40
C SER A 236 -16.21 -8.88 1.03
N VAL A 237 -16.48 -9.97 0.32
CA VAL A 237 -16.10 -10.17 -1.09
C VAL A 237 -17.18 -11.02 -1.72
N GLU A 238 -17.90 -10.48 -2.71
CA GLU A 238 -19.02 -11.17 -3.36
C GLU A 238 -20.05 -11.67 -2.32
N SER A 239 -20.20 -12.99 -2.15
CA SER A 239 -21.09 -13.64 -1.18
C SER A 239 -20.39 -14.03 0.13
N LEU A 240 -19.07 -13.84 0.23
CA LEU A 240 -18.31 -14.13 1.44
C LEU A 240 -18.29 -12.94 2.38
N GLU A 241 -18.33 -13.25 3.68
CA GLU A 241 -18.20 -12.29 4.76
C GLU A 241 -17.15 -12.74 5.79
N GLY A 242 -16.63 -11.77 6.54
CA GLY A 242 -15.68 -12.00 7.62
C GLY A 242 -14.35 -12.57 7.15
N LEU A 243 -13.81 -13.55 7.87
CA LEU A 243 -12.49 -14.09 7.56
C LEU A 243 -12.39 -14.76 6.19
N GLY A 244 -13.48 -15.35 5.69
CA GLY A 244 -13.50 -15.94 4.34
C GLY A 244 -13.25 -14.89 3.26
N ALA A 245 -13.87 -13.72 3.40
CA ALA A 245 -13.65 -12.57 2.51
C ALA A 245 -12.21 -12.05 2.59
N VAL A 246 -11.65 -11.89 3.79
CA VAL A 246 -10.24 -11.49 3.99
C VAL A 246 -9.31 -12.46 3.26
N TYR A 247 -9.50 -13.76 3.46
CA TYR A 247 -8.65 -14.78 2.87
C TYR A 247 -8.79 -14.87 1.35
N ARG A 248 -9.98 -14.65 0.80
CA ARG A 248 -10.19 -14.52 -0.64
C ARG A 248 -9.45 -13.31 -1.21
N LEU A 249 -9.55 -12.13 -0.58
CA LEU A 249 -8.81 -10.92 -1.02
C LEU A 249 -7.32 -11.17 -1.12
N LEU A 250 -6.73 -11.83 -0.12
CA LEU A 250 -5.30 -12.11 -0.09
C LEU A 250 -4.82 -12.87 -1.35
N THR A 251 -5.69 -13.64 -2.01
CA THR A 251 -5.34 -14.41 -3.22
C THR A 251 -5.29 -13.57 -4.49
N TRP A 252 -5.81 -12.34 -4.47
CA TRP A 252 -5.86 -11.46 -5.64
C TRP A 252 -4.45 -10.97 -6.01
N LYS A 253 -4.07 -11.18 -7.27
CA LYS A 253 -2.74 -10.83 -7.82
C LYS A 253 -2.79 -9.62 -8.76
N ASP A 254 -3.98 -9.12 -9.04
CA ASP A 254 -4.27 -8.07 -10.00
C ASP A 254 -5.52 -7.31 -9.53
N GLY A 255 -5.78 -6.16 -10.12
CA GLY A 255 -6.82 -5.22 -9.69
C GLY A 255 -6.27 -4.00 -8.97
N THR A 256 -7.16 -3.21 -8.41
CA THR A 256 -6.86 -1.94 -7.74
C THR A 256 -7.51 -1.89 -6.37
N CYS A 257 -6.90 -1.20 -5.43
CA CYS A 257 -7.51 -0.91 -4.14
C CYS A 257 -7.44 0.57 -3.78
N GLN A 258 -8.44 1.04 -3.04
CA GLN A 258 -8.57 2.41 -2.58
C GLN A 258 -8.92 2.42 -1.09
N PHE A 259 -8.28 3.30 -0.33
CA PHE A 259 -8.54 3.46 1.10
C PHE A 259 -9.20 4.80 1.38
N PHE A 260 -10.30 4.76 2.12
CA PHE A 260 -11.09 5.90 2.56
C PHE A 260 -10.95 6.00 4.08
N ALA A 261 -10.25 7.04 4.54
CA ALA A 261 -9.95 7.24 5.94
C ALA A 261 -11.21 7.60 6.74
N ASN A 262 -11.26 7.19 8.00
CA ASN A 262 -12.31 7.51 8.97
C ASN A 262 -13.72 7.00 8.63
N GLU A 263 -13.86 6.15 7.60
CA GLU A 263 -15.10 5.43 7.37
C GLU A 263 -15.26 4.26 8.35
N GLU A 264 -16.43 4.15 8.97
CA GLU A 264 -16.76 3.09 9.91
C GLU A 264 -17.75 2.09 9.32
N PRO A 265 -17.63 0.79 9.65
CA PRO A 265 -18.57 -0.20 9.15
C PRO A 265 -19.88 -0.11 9.93
N THR A 266 -20.99 -0.37 9.24
CA THR A 266 -22.32 -0.46 9.86
C THR A 266 -22.48 -1.70 10.75
N THR A 267 -21.69 -2.74 10.49
CA THR A 267 -21.70 -4.01 11.22
C THR A 267 -20.29 -4.57 11.41
N GLN A 268 -20.11 -5.49 12.36
CA GLN A 268 -18.82 -6.17 12.56
C GLN A 268 -19.00 -7.68 12.39
N ASN A 269 -18.19 -8.27 11.51
CA ASN A 269 -18.18 -9.71 11.24
C ASN A 269 -16.80 -10.35 11.49
N ILE A 270 -15.82 -9.57 11.98
CA ILE A 270 -14.50 -10.06 12.40
C ILE A 270 -14.24 -9.65 13.85
N ARG A 271 -13.86 -10.63 14.67
CA ARG A 271 -13.42 -10.42 16.07
C ARG A 271 -12.00 -10.95 16.32
N LYS A 272 -11.40 -11.57 15.30
CA LYS A 272 -10.06 -12.16 15.41
C LYS A 272 -9.05 -11.03 15.34
N ASN A 273 -8.05 -11.11 16.22
CA ASN A 273 -6.97 -10.14 16.28
C ASN A 273 -6.04 -10.28 15.05
N ILE A 274 -5.52 -9.13 14.59
CA ILE A 274 -4.81 -9.00 13.31
C ILE A 274 -3.60 -9.93 13.18
N GLU A 275 -2.81 -10.12 14.24
CA GLU A 275 -1.61 -10.97 14.20
C GLU A 275 -1.95 -12.41 13.84
N ARG A 276 -3.06 -12.95 14.36
CA ARG A 276 -3.53 -14.29 14.01
C ARG A 276 -4.06 -14.36 12.58
N ILE A 277 -4.75 -13.31 12.12
CA ILE A 277 -5.24 -13.23 10.74
C ILE A 277 -4.06 -13.25 9.77
N PHE A 278 -2.97 -12.53 10.04
CA PHE A 278 -1.79 -12.54 9.19
C PHE A 278 -1.10 -13.90 9.15
N VAL A 279 -0.92 -14.56 10.30
CA VAL A 279 -0.31 -15.91 10.35
C VAL A 279 -1.16 -16.92 9.56
N GLU A 280 -2.47 -16.96 9.80
CA GLU A 280 -3.38 -17.84 9.05
C GLU A 280 -3.43 -17.48 7.57
N GLY A 281 -3.41 -16.19 7.23
CA GLY A 281 -3.40 -15.70 5.86
C GLY A 281 -2.17 -16.18 5.08
N ILE A 282 -0.98 -16.18 5.68
CA ILE A 282 0.24 -16.72 5.06
C ILE A 282 0.07 -18.22 4.74
N ASP A 283 -0.43 -19.00 5.70
CA ASP A 283 -0.64 -20.44 5.52
C ASP A 283 -1.69 -20.73 4.44
N ILE A 284 -2.78 -19.97 4.43
CA ILE A 284 -3.85 -20.08 3.45
C ILE A 284 -3.33 -19.73 2.06
N LEU A 285 -2.56 -18.65 1.92
CA LEU A 285 -1.95 -18.29 0.65
C LEU A 285 -0.95 -19.33 0.16
N ALA A 286 -0.14 -19.91 1.05
CA ALA A 286 0.79 -20.97 0.68
C ALA A 286 0.04 -22.20 0.15
N LYS A 287 -1.04 -22.62 0.82
CA LYS A 287 -1.90 -23.72 0.36
C LYS A 287 -2.58 -23.40 -0.97
N PHE A 288 -3.14 -22.21 -1.11
CA PHE A 288 -3.77 -21.75 -2.34
C PHE A 288 -2.80 -21.82 -3.52
N ASN A 289 -1.59 -21.23 -3.38
CA ASN A 289 -0.58 -21.26 -4.44
C ASN A 289 -0.15 -22.71 -4.76
N LYS A 290 0.02 -23.56 -3.75
CA LYS A 290 0.37 -24.97 -3.96
C LYS A 290 -0.68 -25.71 -4.81
N PHE A 291 -1.97 -25.52 -4.54
CA PHE A 291 -3.02 -26.14 -5.36
C PHE A 291 -3.12 -25.51 -6.75
N MET A 292 -2.83 -24.20 -6.85
CA MET A 292 -2.73 -23.53 -8.14
C MET A 292 -1.57 -24.04 -9.00
N ASP A 293 -0.54 -24.71 -8.45
CA ASP A 293 0.49 -25.36 -9.27
C ASP A 293 -0.07 -26.56 -10.08
N GLU A 294 -1.23 -27.11 -9.70
CA GLU A 294 -1.90 -28.21 -10.40
C GLU A 294 -2.81 -27.73 -11.54
N PHE A 295 -3.14 -26.43 -11.59
CA PHE A 295 -4.06 -25.83 -12.57
C PHE A 295 -3.38 -24.68 -13.32
N PRO A 296 -3.62 -24.49 -14.64
CA PRO A 296 -2.91 -23.47 -15.40
C PRO A 296 -3.30 -22.04 -15.02
N SER A 297 -4.55 -21.82 -14.59
CA SER A 297 -5.04 -20.55 -14.03
C SER A 297 -6.42 -20.74 -13.39
N LEU A 298 -6.92 -19.71 -12.70
CA LEU A 298 -8.31 -19.69 -12.21
C LEU A 298 -9.33 -19.70 -13.36
N ASN A 299 -8.96 -19.19 -14.53
CA ASN A 299 -9.82 -19.15 -15.72
C ASN A 299 -9.72 -20.45 -16.55
N ALA A 300 -9.05 -21.48 -16.03
CA ALA A 300 -8.98 -22.76 -16.68
C ALA A 300 -10.36 -23.43 -16.71
N TYR A 301 -10.75 -23.92 -17.89
CA TYR A 301 -11.97 -24.69 -18.05
C TYR A 301 -11.83 -26.07 -17.41
N VAL A 302 -12.82 -26.45 -16.61
CA VAL A 302 -12.84 -27.71 -15.86
C VAL A 302 -14.11 -28.49 -16.16
N ASP A 303 -13.96 -29.79 -16.43
CA ASP A 303 -15.07 -30.68 -16.76
C ASP A 303 -15.01 -31.97 -15.96
N VAL A 304 -16.17 -32.55 -15.67
CA VAL A 304 -16.27 -33.90 -15.11
C VAL A 304 -15.95 -34.90 -16.23
N ILE A 305 -14.93 -35.74 -16.03
CA ILE A 305 -14.52 -36.76 -17.00
C ILE A 305 -15.27 -38.08 -16.71
N SER A 306 -15.06 -38.66 -15.53
CA SER A 306 -15.66 -39.94 -15.16
C SER A 306 -15.70 -40.09 -13.65
N VAL A 307 -16.88 -40.39 -13.12
CA VAL A 307 -17.08 -40.79 -11.72
C VAL A 307 -17.23 -42.30 -11.56
N THR A 308 -17.09 -43.06 -12.65
CA THR A 308 -17.33 -44.51 -12.68
C THR A 308 -16.12 -45.28 -12.11
N GLY A 309 -16.38 -46.27 -11.24
CA GLY A 309 -15.35 -47.09 -10.61
C GLY A 309 -14.76 -46.57 -9.30
N GLN A 310 -15.28 -45.46 -8.75
CA GLN A 310 -14.89 -44.97 -7.43
C GLN A 310 -15.75 -45.64 -6.33
N GLU A 311 -15.10 -46.28 -5.35
CA GLU A 311 -15.80 -47.03 -4.29
C GLU A 311 -16.52 -46.12 -3.29
N THR A 312 -16.03 -44.89 -3.07
CA THR A 312 -16.68 -43.90 -2.20
C THR A 312 -16.42 -42.48 -2.69
N ILE A 313 -17.49 -41.68 -2.82
CA ILE A 313 -17.43 -40.22 -3.05
C ILE A 313 -18.00 -39.56 -1.79
N SER A 314 -17.22 -38.69 -1.17
CA SER A 314 -17.66 -37.96 0.03
C SER A 314 -18.74 -36.91 -0.31
N PRO A 315 -19.55 -36.48 0.67
CA PRO A 315 -20.55 -35.43 0.45
C PRO A 315 -19.97 -34.12 -0.09
N LYS A 316 -18.75 -33.75 0.33
CA LYS A 316 -18.07 -32.54 -0.14
C LYS A 316 -17.62 -32.68 -1.60
N GLU A 317 -17.00 -33.80 -1.95
CA GLU A 317 -16.59 -34.12 -3.33
C GLU A 317 -17.80 -34.15 -4.27
N SER A 318 -18.89 -34.80 -3.88
CA SER A 318 -20.13 -34.82 -4.68
C SER A 318 -20.67 -33.41 -4.94
N LYS A 319 -20.57 -32.51 -3.95
CA LYS A 319 -20.99 -31.13 -4.10
C LYS A 319 -20.10 -30.33 -5.05
N ILE A 320 -18.78 -30.49 -4.96
CA ILE A 320 -17.84 -29.85 -5.90
C ILE A 320 -18.01 -30.41 -7.32
N LEU A 321 -18.16 -31.73 -7.50
CA LEU A 321 -18.44 -32.34 -8.80
C LEU A 321 -19.72 -31.78 -9.44
N LYS A 322 -20.77 -31.56 -8.64
CA LYS A 322 -22.00 -30.92 -9.11
C LYS A 322 -21.74 -29.51 -9.63
N ILE A 323 -20.96 -28.70 -8.89
CA ILE A 323 -20.62 -27.33 -9.27
C ILE A 323 -19.75 -27.33 -10.54
N VAL A 324 -18.74 -28.20 -10.64
CA VAL A 324 -17.95 -28.38 -11.88
C VAL A 324 -18.85 -28.76 -13.06
N ASN A 325 -19.91 -29.52 -12.83
CA ASN A 325 -20.88 -29.86 -13.87
C ASN A 325 -21.85 -28.71 -14.21
N GLU A 326 -22.01 -27.71 -13.35
CA GLU A 326 -22.91 -26.56 -13.57
C GLU A 326 -22.18 -25.32 -14.11
N HIS A 327 -20.85 -25.28 -13.95
CA HIS A 327 -20.02 -24.13 -14.28
C HIS A 327 -18.83 -24.49 -15.18
N GLU A 328 -18.18 -23.48 -15.74
CA GLU A 328 -17.17 -23.67 -16.80
C GLU A 328 -15.74 -23.61 -16.27
N THR A 329 -15.43 -22.64 -15.40
CA THR A 329 -14.06 -22.37 -14.98
C THR A 329 -13.79 -22.74 -13.52
N LEU A 330 -12.52 -22.96 -13.17
CA LEU A 330 -12.11 -23.18 -11.79
C LEU A 330 -12.52 -22.01 -10.87
N ASN A 331 -12.47 -20.78 -11.38
CA ASN A 331 -12.92 -19.58 -10.67
C ASN A 331 -14.41 -19.65 -10.34
N ASP A 332 -15.24 -20.10 -11.27
CA ASP A 332 -16.68 -20.27 -11.03
C ASP A 332 -16.93 -21.34 -9.96
N VAL A 333 -16.15 -22.42 -9.97
CA VAL A 333 -16.23 -23.46 -8.96
C VAL A 333 -15.93 -22.92 -7.56
N ILE A 334 -14.89 -22.08 -7.42
CA ILE A 334 -14.57 -21.39 -6.16
C ILE A 334 -15.70 -20.43 -5.75
N LYS A 335 -16.24 -19.66 -6.70
CA LYS A 335 -17.28 -18.65 -6.44
C LYS A 335 -18.59 -19.27 -5.95
N HIS A 336 -19.00 -20.41 -6.51
CA HIS A 336 -20.26 -21.09 -6.18
C HIS A 336 -20.10 -22.18 -5.10
N SER A 337 -18.87 -22.44 -4.67
CA SER A 337 -18.61 -23.37 -3.58
C SER A 337 -19.11 -22.84 -2.24
N PRO A 338 -19.77 -23.67 -1.41
CA PRO A 338 -20.12 -23.31 -0.04
C PRO A 338 -18.92 -23.41 0.94
N TYR A 339 -17.74 -23.78 0.43
CA TYR A 339 -16.53 -23.99 1.21
C TYR A 339 -15.55 -22.83 0.98
N SER A 340 -14.51 -22.75 1.82
CA SER A 340 -13.44 -21.78 1.59
C SER A 340 -12.71 -22.04 0.27
N ASP A 341 -12.03 -21.03 -0.27
CA ASP A 341 -11.30 -21.14 -1.55
C ASP A 341 -10.26 -22.25 -1.51
N VAL A 342 -9.47 -22.33 -0.42
CA VAL A 342 -8.45 -23.38 -0.25
C VAL A 342 -9.07 -24.76 -0.12
N GLU A 343 -10.16 -24.90 0.63
CA GLU A 343 -10.83 -26.20 0.77
C GLU A 343 -11.47 -26.64 -0.56
N THR A 344 -12.02 -25.70 -1.32
CA THR A 344 -12.58 -25.95 -2.65
C THR A 344 -11.48 -26.42 -3.61
N LEU A 345 -10.35 -25.72 -3.63
CA LEU A 345 -9.19 -26.09 -4.43
C LEU A 345 -8.59 -27.42 -4.00
N GLU A 346 -8.51 -27.72 -2.71
CA GLU A 346 -8.05 -29.01 -2.20
C GLU A 346 -8.92 -30.17 -2.72
N ILE A 347 -10.24 -30.01 -2.66
CA ILE A 347 -11.18 -31.00 -3.20
C ILE A 347 -11.03 -31.09 -4.72
N ALA A 348 -10.96 -29.96 -5.44
CA ALA A 348 -10.80 -29.95 -6.89
C ALA A 348 -9.48 -30.63 -7.33
N ALA A 349 -8.36 -30.31 -6.68
CA ALA A 349 -7.06 -30.94 -6.90
C ALA A 349 -7.13 -32.46 -6.66
N LYS A 350 -7.77 -32.89 -5.57
CA LYS A 350 -8.01 -34.31 -5.31
C LYS A 350 -8.80 -34.98 -6.44
N LEU A 351 -9.93 -34.39 -6.84
CA LEU A 351 -10.76 -34.90 -7.94
C LEU A 351 -9.98 -34.94 -9.27
N TYR A 352 -9.12 -33.96 -9.52
CA TYR A 352 -8.27 -33.87 -10.71
C TYR A 352 -7.22 -34.99 -10.71
N SER A 353 -6.54 -35.19 -9.59
CA SER A 353 -5.55 -36.28 -9.41
C SER A 353 -6.16 -37.68 -9.60
N GLN A 354 -7.44 -37.83 -9.23
CA GLN A 354 -8.22 -39.07 -9.40
C GLN A 354 -8.85 -39.19 -10.81
N ARG A 355 -8.57 -38.24 -11.71
CA ARG A 355 -9.13 -38.15 -13.07
C ARG A 355 -10.66 -38.11 -13.12
N MET A 356 -11.29 -37.65 -12.04
CA MET A 356 -12.74 -37.41 -12.01
C MET A 356 -13.11 -36.09 -12.67
N ILE A 357 -12.25 -35.08 -12.54
CA ILE A 357 -12.33 -33.84 -13.30
C ILE A 357 -11.07 -33.67 -14.15
N GLY A 358 -11.14 -32.88 -15.20
CA GLY A 358 -9.99 -32.54 -16.03
C GLY A 358 -10.11 -31.17 -16.68
N LEU A 359 -9.00 -30.73 -17.27
CA LEU A 359 -8.93 -29.49 -18.02
C LEU A 359 -9.52 -29.72 -19.42
N SER A 360 -10.48 -28.91 -19.82
CA SER A 360 -11.01 -28.93 -21.19
C SER A 360 -10.44 -27.77 -22.02
N LYS A 361 -10.50 -27.91 -23.35
CA LYS A 361 -9.97 -26.89 -24.28
C LYS A 361 -10.82 -25.61 -24.35
N GLY A 362 -11.81 -25.46 -23.45
CA GLY A 362 -12.79 -24.38 -23.48
C GLY A 362 -13.76 -24.57 -24.65
N LEU A 363 -14.98 -25.00 -24.33
CA LEU A 363 -16.24 -24.91 -25.09
C LEU A 363 -17.14 -26.10 -24.70
N ARG A 364 -18.01 -25.91 -23.70
CA ARG A 364 -19.22 -26.75 -23.59
C ARG A 364 -20.21 -26.28 -24.66
N GLY A 365 -20.47 -27.11 -25.67
CA GLY A 365 -21.60 -26.85 -26.60
C GLY A 365 -21.43 -27.21 -28.08
N GLN A 366 -20.28 -27.71 -28.56
CA GLN A 366 -20.21 -28.32 -29.89
C GLN A 366 -20.04 -29.84 -29.78
N LYS A 367 -20.76 -30.57 -30.64
CA LYS A 367 -20.71 -32.03 -30.79
C LYS A 367 -19.27 -32.53 -30.76
N GLU A 368 -19.05 -33.69 -30.13
CA GLU A 368 -17.82 -34.47 -30.27
C GLU A 368 -17.33 -34.39 -31.72
N VAL A 369 -16.23 -33.67 -31.94
CA VAL A 369 -15.45 -33.81 -33.15
C VAL A 369 -14.54 -35.00 -32.89
N ASP A 370 -14.93 -36.12 -33.50
CA ASP A 370 -14.10 -37.29 -33.63
C ASP A 370 -12.94 -36.94 -34.59
N TYR A 371 -11.80 -36.55 -34.01
CA TYR A 371 -10.61 -36.16 -34.77
C TYR A 371 -10.05 -37.31 -35.62
N ASP A 372 -10.34 -38.57 -35.27
CA ASP A 372 -9.98 -39.71 -36.12
C ASP A 372 -10.84 -39.72 -37.39
N LYS A 373 -12.10 -39.30 -37.29
CA LYS A 373 -13.03 -39.19 -38.42
C LYS A 373 -12.74 -37.98 -39.33
N GLU A 374 -12.36 -36.83 -38.77
CA GLU A 374 -11.92 -35.68 -39.57
C GLU A 374 -10.58 -35.94 -40.27
N ALA A 375 -9.66 -36.68 -39.63
CA ALA A 375 -8.41 -37.10 -40.25
C ALA A 375 -8.65 -38.11 -41.40
N GLU A 376 -9.58 -39.05 -41.23
CA GLU A 376 -9.99 -39.98 -42.29
C GLU A 376 -10.63 -39.28 -43.49
N ASP A 377 -11.46 -38.25 -43.25
CA ASP A 377 -12.13 -37.52 -44.33
C ASP A 377 -11.18 -36.54 -45.05
N LEU A 378 -10.24 -35.90 -44.34
CA LEU A 378 -9.16 -35.09 -44.95
C LEU A 378 -8.20 -35.93 -45.81
N LEU A 379 -7.98 -37.21 -45.46
CA LEU A 379 -7.17 -38.13 -46.24
C LEU A 379 -7.89 -38.67 -47.49
N LYS A 380 -9.24 -38.68 -47.49
CA LYS A 380 -10.03 -39.07 -48.67
C LYS A 380 -10.03 -38.02 -49.78
N ASP A 381 -9.88 -36.74 -49.44
CA ASP A 381 -9.80 -35.66 -50.43
C ASP A 381 -8.40 -35.49 -51.06
N LEU A 382 -7.42 -36.28 -50.60
CA LEU A 382 -6.02 -36.29 -51.08
C LEU A 382 -5.65 -37.52 -51.93
N LEU A 383 -6.61 -38.39 -52.23
CA LEU A 383 -6.51 -39.53 -53.17
C LEU A 383 -7.47 -39.31 -54.34
#